data_AF-A0A3N4I5G1-F1
#
_entry.id   AF-A0A3N4I5G1-F1
#
_cell.length_a   1.000
_cell.length_b   1.000
_cell.length_c   1.000
_cell.angle_alpha   90.00
_cell.angle_beta   90.00
_cell.angle_gamma   90.00
#
_symmetry.space_group_name_H-M   'P 1'
#
loop_
_entity.id
_entity.type
_entity.pdbx_description
1 polymer ?
#
loop_
_entity_poly.entity_id
_entity_poly.type
_entity_poly.pdbx_seq_one_letter_code
_entity_poly.pdbx_strand_id
1 'polypeptide(L)'
;MVVYNGFNISIVTANGPLREYPFRPTSTLSPPNTKTVYVEVPSPSTDSDSDSQPFTIQIKPVVPRPSDTVGDRFHFSLDGFSSANGKSIGPSFPSTLTQGVTFSGFSVVDSSDNDRAIVKEMFFEQAQLELGGGEEALNDKLGVVEVCFRELDLVENWKGTGTAPLRNDGPRPVEVVRKDMLAGDSARGLSHVTRIGGALDKPRLTAKQVTPKWEAPEYTVRFVYRSRAALRSLGVEVEEEVRRENVKKVASGGCGLPVGRWVKRLFGKKEKKEMRFSEKK
;
A
#
# COMPACT_ATOMS: atom_id res chain seq x y z
N MET A 1 8.03 8.39 3.88
CA MET A 1 9.07 7.70 3.10
C MET A 1 9.95 6.93 4.06
N VAL A 2 10.08 5.61 3.86
CA VAL A 2 10.86 4.73 4.73
C VAL A 2 12.30 4.66 4.23
N VAL A 3 13.23 5.17 5.04
CA VAL A 3 14.66 4.92 4.85
C VAL A 3 15.01 3.57 5.50
N TYR A 4 15.54 2.62 4.73
CA TYR A 4 16.01 1.33 5.25
C TYR A 4 17.13 0.74 4.38
N ASN A 5 18.21 0.32 5.03
CA ASN A 5 19.41 -0.27 4.41
C ASN A 5 19.87 0.43 3.12
N GLY A 6 20.00 1.76 3.17
CA GLY A 6 20.48 2.56 2.04
C GLY A 6 19.43 2.86 0.95
N PHE A 7 18.15 2.51 1.16
CA PHE A 7 17.06 2.78 0.24
C PHE A 7 15.94 3.62 0.86
N ASN A 8 15.40 4.52 0.06
CA ASN A 8 14.14 5.20 0.27
C ASN A 8 13.03 4.41 -0.41
N ILE A 9 12.11 3.84 0.37
CA ILE A 9 10.98 3.05 -0.12
C ILE A 9 9.70 3.77 0.28
N SER A 10 8.80 3.96 -0.69
CA SER A 10 7.53 4.66 -0.47
C SER A 10 6.41 4.08 -1.31
N ILE A 11 5.20 4.06 -0.75
CA ILE A 11 3.97 3.80 -1.49
C ILE A 11 3.43 5.15 -1.96
N VAL A 12 3.17 5.27 -3.26
CA VAL A 12 2.81 6.53 -3.92
C VAL A 12 1.50 6.37 -4.65
N THR A 13 0.59 7.32 -4.45
CA THR A 13 -0.70 7.42 -5.15
C THR A 13 -0.70 8.63 -6.07
N ALA A 14 -1.80 8.88 -6.78
CA ALA A 14 -1.97 10.10 -7.58
C ALA A 14 -1.75 11.40 -6.76
N ASN A 15 -2.03 11.36 -5.45
CA ASN A 15 -1.89 12.50 -4.54
C ASN A 15 -0.47 12.60 -3.92
N GLY A 16 0.47 11.77 -4.34
CA GLY A 16 1.82 11.71 -3.81
C GLY A 16 2.04 10.55 -2.82
N PRO A 17 3.18 10.55 -2.10
CA PRO A 17 3.54 9.49 -1.18
C PRO A 17 2.55 9.42 0.00
N LEU A 18 2.16 8.20 0.37
CA LEU A 18 1.32 7.97 1.52
C LEU A 18 2.05 8.33 2.82
N ARG A 19 1.28 8.79 3.81
CA ARG A 19 1.81 9.15 5.12
C ARG A 19 2.13 7.87 5.91
N GLU A 20 3.29 7.87 6.54
CA GLU A 20 3.79 6.74 7.31
C GLU A 20 3.82 7.08 8.79
N TYR A 21 3.59 6.07 9.62
CA TYR A 21 3.64 6.19 11.07
C TYR A 21 4.52 5.07 11.66
N PRO A 22 5.22 5.34 12.78
CA PRO A 22 6.00 4.31 13.46
C PRO A 22 5.12 3.12 13.84
N PHE A 23 5.57 1.91 13.48
CA PHE A 23 4.97 0.68 14.00
C PHE A 23 5.55 0.41 15.38
N ARG A 24 4.71 0.38 16.41
CA ARG A 24 5.12 0.00 17.77
C ARG A 24 4.79 -1.48 17.95
N PRO A 25 5.78 -2.38 17.85
CA PRO A 25 5.51 -3.81 17.98
C PRO A 25 4.91 -4.09 19.35
N THR A 26 3.73 -4.71 19.37
CA THR A 26 3.09 -5.20 20.60
C THR A 26 3.67 -6.53 21.06
N SER A 27 4.37 -7.25 20.17
CA SER A 27 5.11 -8.48 20.47
C SER A 27 6.60 -8.34 20.11
N THR A 28 7.47 -9.01 20.85
CA THR A 28 8.93 -8.87 20.80
C THR A 28 9.62 -9.58 19.62
N LEU A 29 8.86 -10.22 18.72
CA LEU A 29 9.40 -11.04 17.63
C LEU A 29 9.07 -10.43 16.27
N SER A 30 9.67 -9.28 15.95
CA SER A 30 9.78 -8.88 14.54
C SER A 30 10.78 -9.81 13.86
N PRO A 31 10.52 -10.31 12.63
CA PRO A 31 11.52 -11.07 11.90
C PRO A 31 12.82 -10.27 11.77
N PRO A 32 13.99 -10.93 11.75
CA PRO A 32 15.27 -10.25 11.59
C PRO A 32 15.27 -9.42 10.31
N ASN A 33 16.05 -8.34 10.31
CA ASN A 33 16.21 -7.44 9.16
C ASN A 33 14.88 -6.91 8.58
N THR A 34 13.83 -6.84 9.40
CA THR A 34 12.53 -6.30 8.97
C THR A 34 12.25 -4.94 9.62
N LYS A 35 11.88 -3.96 8.80
CA LYS A 35 11.35 -2.68 9.25
C LYS A 35 9.87 -2.60 8.93
N THR A 36 9.04 -2.52 9.98
CA THR A 36 7.59 -2.39 9.84
C THR A 36 7.18 -0.93 10.07
N VAL A 37 6.27 -0.43 9.24
CA VAL A 37 5.63 0.88 9.42
C VAL A 37 4.13 0.77 9.15
N TYR A 38 3.35 1.65 9.77
CA TYR A 38 1.97 1.87 9.36
C TYR A 38 1.93 2.85 8.18
N VAL A 39 0.97 2.67 7.28
CA VAL A 39 0.69 3.61 6.18
C VAL A 39 -0.78 3.98 6.20
N GLU A 40 -1.08 5.26 6.08
CA GLU A 40 -2.45 5.74 5.94
C GLU A 40 -2.90 5.69 4.48
N VAL A 41 -3.94 4.89 4.22
CA VAL A 41 -4.72 4.92 2.99
C VAL A 41 -5.78 6.00 3.15
N PRO A 42 -5.73 7.09 2.36
CA PRO A 42 -6.73 8.15 2.42
C PRO A 42 -8.08 7.61 1.96
N SER A 43 -9.16 8.14 2.52
CA SER A 43 -10.50 7.84 2.03
C SER A 43 -10.63 8.27 0.55
N PRO A 44 -11.38 7.53 -0.28
CA PRO A 44 -11.69 7.96 -1.62
C PRO A 44 -12.28 9.37 -1.57
N SER A 45 -11.90 10.21 -2.53
CA SER A 45 -12.49 11.54 -2.65
C SER A 45 -13.99 11.41 -2.88
N THR A 46 -14.80 12.33 -2.33
CA THR A 46 -16.25 12.37 -2.56
C THR A 46 -16.64 12.46 -4.03
N ASP A 47 -15.69 12.81 -4.90
CA ASP A 47 -15.90 13.04 -6.32
C ASP A 47 -15.45 11.84 -7.19
N SER A 48 -14.93 10.77 -6.58
CA SER A 48 -14.56 9.55 -7.31
C SER A 48 -15.63 8.47 -7.12
N ASP A 49 -16.29 8.07 -8.20
CA ASP A 49 -17.27 6.96 -8.23
C ASP A 49 -16.66 5.59 -7.91
N SER A 50 -15.35 5.51 -7.68
CA SER A 50 -14.63 4.28 -7.39
C SER A 50 -14.04 4.32 -5.98
N ASP A 51 -14.36 3.30 -5.18
CA ASP A 51 -13.76 3.03 -3.88
C ASP A 51 -12.31 2.50 -3.98
N SER A 52 -11.77 2.42 -5.20
CA SER A 52 -10.45 1.87 -5.49
C SER A 52 -9.42 2.98 -5.69
N GLN A 53 -8.31 2.91 -4.94
CA GLN A 53 -7.22 3.86 -5.05
C GLN A 53 -5.98 3.23 -5.70
N PRO A 54 -5.58 3.63 -6.92
CA PRO A 54 -4.38 3.10 -7.54
C PRO A 54 -3.13 3.56 -6.78
N PHE A 55 -2.14 2.68 -6.70
CA PHE A 55 -0.85 3.00 -6.09
C PHE A 55 0.33 2.36 -6.84
N THR A 56 1.51 2.88 -6.57
CA THR A 56 2.80 2.39 -7.06
C THR A 56 3.80 2.32 -5.90
N ILE A 57 4.86 1.54 -6.04
CA ILE A 57 5.94 1.48 -5.04
C ILE A 57 7.19 2.09 -5.65
N GLN A 58 7.71 3.15 -5.04
CA GLN A 58 8.96 3.79 -5.46
C GLN A 58 10.10 3.40 -4.53
N ILE A 59 11.22 3.00 -5.12
CA ILE A 59 12.45 2.64 -4.43
C ILE A 59 13.59 3.46 -5.02
N LYS A 60 14.31 4.21 -4.20
CA LYS A 60 15.46 5.02 -4.62
C LYS A 60 16.63 4.79 -3.69
N PRO A 61 17.86 4.64 -4.19
CA PRO A 61 19.02 4.62 -3.32
C PRO A 61 19.18 5.98 -2.62
N VAL A 62 19.53 5.98 -1.33
CA VAL A 62 19.78 7.20 -0.55
C VAL A 62 21.09 7.86 -0.98
N VAL A 63 22.08 7.02 -1.29
CA VAL A 63 23.37 7.41 -1.84
C VAL A 63 23.65 6.56 -3.08
N PRO A 64 24.38 7.07 -4.09
CA PRO A 64 24.80 6.27 -5.23
C PRO A 64 25.46 4.96 -4.77
N ARG A 65 25.08 3.84 -5.40
CA ARG A 65 25.62 2.53 -5.02
C ARG A 65 27.11 2.44 -5.38
N PRO A 66 27.92 1.81 -4.52
CA PRO A 66 29.30 1.47 -4.84
C PRO A 66 29.42 0.67 -6.15
N SER A 67 30.45 0.96 -6.93
CA SER A 67 30.69 0.32 -8.25
C SER A 67 31.14 -1.15 -8.15
N ASP A 68 31.52 -1.60 -6.96
CA ASP A 68 31.94 -2.97 -6.66
C ASP A 68 30.76 -3.93 -6.39
N THR A 69 29.53 -3.42 -6.25
CA THR A 69 28.32 -4.23 -6.12
C THR A 69 27.68 -4.50 -7.48
N VAL A 70 27.15 -5.71 -7.71
CA VAL A 70 26.36 -6.00 -8.91
C VAL A 70 25.03 -5.24 -8.88
N GLY A 71 24.43 -5.14 -7.68
CA GLY A 71 23.19 -4.43 -7.41
C GLY A 71 22.37 -5.14 -6.33
N ASP A 72 21.15 -4.66 -6.14
CA ASP A 72 20.15 -5.25 -5.25
C ASP A 72 18.90 -5.60 -6.05
N ARG A 73 18.28 -6.73 -5.71
CA ARG A 73 17.03 -7.20 -6.29
C ARG A 73 15.90 -6.98 -5.30
N PHE A 74 14.85 -6.34 -5.78
CA PHE A 74 13.63 -6.03 -5.03
C PHE A 74 12.48 -6.90 -5.53
N HIS A 75 11.86 -7.62 -4.62
CA HIS A 75 10.59 -8.31 -4.79
C HIS A 75 9.56 -7.68 -3.86
N PHE A 76 8.29 -7.82 -4.19
CA PHE A 76 7.24 -7.38 -3.29
C PHE A 76 6.05 -8.32 -3.32
N SER A 77 5.31 -8.32 -2.23
CA SER A 77 4.06 -9.04 -2.07
C SER A 77 2.93 -8.10 -1.66
N LEU A 78 1.72 -8.46 -2.07
CA LEU A 78 0.48 -7.77 -1.71
C LEU A 78 -0.40 -8.78 -0.97
N ASP A 79 -0.73 -8.51 0.29
CA ASP A 79 -1.55 -9.40 1.12
C ASP A 79 -1.05 -10.85 1.17
N GLY A 80 0.27 -11.03 1.12
CA GLY A 80 0.93 -12.34 1.09
C GLY A 80 1.07 -12.97 -0.30
N PHE A 81 0.48 -12.38 -1.35
CA PHE A 81 0.68 -12.79 -2.73
C PHE A 81 1.96 -12.18 -3.31
N SER A 82 2.92 -13.01 -3.69
CA SER A 82 4.25 -12.58 -4.15
C SER A 82 4.26 -12.30 -5.65
N SER A 83 4.86 -11.18 -6.06
CA SER A 83 5.03 -10.82 -7.48
C SER A 83 5.97 -11.79 -8.17
N ALA A 84 5.57 -12.27 -9.36
CA ALA A 84 6.33 -13.26 -10.14
C ALA A 84 7.69 -12.71 -10.59
N ASN A 85 7.77 -11.39 -10.81
CA ASN A 85 8.99 -10.68 -11.14
C ASN A 85 9.32 -9.63 -10.09
N GLY A 86 10.61 -9.37 -9.96
CA GLY A 86 11.17 -8.25 -9.21
C GLY A 86 11.80 -7.19 -10.12
N LYS A 87 12.39 -6.17 -9.51
CA LYS A 87 13.20 -5.15 -10.20
C LYS A 87 14.55 -5.03 -9.52
N SER A 88 15.56 -4.59 -10.26
CA SER A 88 16.93 -4.48 -9.74
C SER A 88 17.44 -3.06 -9.86
N ILE A 89 18.24 -2.64 -8.88
CA ILE A 89 19.01 -1.39 -8.90
C ILE A 89 20.48 -1.79 -8.81
N GLY A 90 21.33 -1.31 -9.70
CA GLY A 90 22.77 -1.58 -9.62
C GLY A 90 23.54 -0.84 -10.72
N PRO A 91 24.86 -0.66 -10.55
CA PRO A 91 25.69 0.09 -11.50
C PRO A 91 25.77 -0.58 -12.88
N SER A 92 25.53 -1.89 -12.95
CA SER A 92 25.52 -2.69 -14.17
C SER A 92 24.21 -2.60 -14.97
N PHE A 93 23.18 -1.96 -14.43
CA PHE A 93 21.89 -1.76 -15.08
C PHE A 93 21.86 -0.42 -15.86
N PRO A 94 20.97 -0.25 -16.86
CA PRO A 94 20.78 1.04 -17.54
C PRO A 94 20.69 2.20 -16.54
N SER A 95 21.22 3.37 -16.91
CA SER A 95 21.29 4.56 -16.04
C SER A 95 19.94 5.01 -15.46
N THR A 96 18.83 4.66 -16.10
CA THR A 96 17.48 4.91 -15.57
C THR A 96 17.14 4.07 -14.33
N LEU A 97 17.81 2.94 -14.12
CA LEU A 97 17.63 2.02 -13.00
C LEU A 97 18.67 2.21 -11.89
N THR A 98 19.73 2.99 -12.13
CA THR A 98 20.71 3.35 -11.09
C THR A 98 20.16 4.41 -10.13
N GLN A 99 19.19 5.22 -10.59
CA GLN A 99 18.53 6.27 -9.79
C GLN A 99 17.34 5.76 -8.97
N GLY A 100 16.94 4.49 -9.15
CA GLY A 100 15.81 3.89 -8.48
C GLY A 100 14.92 3.08 -9.42
N VAL A 101 13.89 2.46 -8.85
CA VAL A 101 12.86 1.72 -9.57
C VAL A 101 11.47 2.12 -9.07
N THR A 102 10.50 2.09 -9.97
CA THR A 102 9.08 2.23 -9.63
C THR A 102 8.34 0.98 -10.05
N PHE A 103 7.69 0.30 -9.12
CA PHE A 103 6.71 -0.75 -9.42
C PHE A 103 5.37 -0.09 -9.72
N SER A 104 5.09 0.10 -11.00
CA SER A 104 3.82 0.64 -11.50
C SER A 104 2.69 -0.39 -11.53
N GLY A 105 3.00 -1.65 -11.27
CA GLY A 105 2.04 -2.75 -11.27
C GLY A 105 2.63 -4.02 -10.66
N PHE A 106 1.77 -5.03 -10.54
CA PHE A 106 2.06 -6.33 -9.98
C PHE A 106 2.25 -7.38 -11.07
N SER A 107 3.34 -8.15 -11.02
CA SER A 107 3.65 -9.14 -12.03
C SER A 107 2.94 -10.46 -11.71
N VAL A 108 2.07 -10.92 -12.60
CA VAL A 108 1.38 -12.22 -12.49
C VAL A 108 1.86 -13.13 -13.61
N VAL A 109 2.13 -14.40 -13.31
CA VAL A 109 2.50 -15.39 -14.34
C VAL A 109 1.38 -15.51 -15.38
N ASP A 110 1.76 -15.56 -16.65
CA ASP A 110 0.83 -15.84 -17.73
C ASP A 110 0.41 -17.31 -17.65
N SER A 111 -0.89 -17.57 -17.49
CA SER A 111 -1.42 -18.94 -17.39
C SER A 111 -1.17 -19.79 -18.65
N SER A 112 -0.87 -19.14 -19.79
CA SER A 112 -0.55 -19.83 -21.04
C SER A 112 0.94 -20.15 -21.21
N ASP A 113 1.82 -19.47 -20.48
CA ASP A 113 3.27 -19.61 -20.60
C ASP A 113 3.96 -19.22 -19.28
N ASN A 114 4.49 -20.21 -18.57
CA ASN A 114 5.11 -20.03 -17.26
C ASN A 114 6.45 -19.27 -17.30
N ASP A 115 6.97 -18.92 -18.48
CA ASP A 115 8.15 -18.06 -18.63
C ASP A 115 7.80 -16.59 -18.88
N ARG A 116 6.50 -16.29 -18.97
CA ARG A 116 5.99 -14.93 -19.18
C ARG A 116 5.24 -14.43 -17.95
N ALA A 117 5.27 -13.12 -17.81
CA ALA A 117 4.42 -12.44 -16.85
C ALA A 117 3.71 -11.25 -17.46
N ILE A 118 2.54 -10.95 -16.92
CA ILE A 118 1.68 -9.83 -17.25
C ILE A 118 1.75 -8.86 -16.08
N VAL A 119 2.05 -7.59 -16.35
CA VAL A 119 2.01 -6.55 -15.31
C VAL A 119 0.57 -6.05 -15.21
N LYS A 120 0.02 -6.08 -13.99
CA LYS A 120 -1.34 -5.66 -13.70
C LYS A 120 -1.37 -4.46 -12.75
N GLU A 121 -2.43 -3.66 -12.84
CA GLU A 121 -2.66 -2.54 -11.94
C GLU A 121 -2.82 -2.96 -10.49
N MET A 122 -2.48 -2.06 -9.55
CA MET A 122 -2.57 -2.29 -8.11
C MET A 122 -3.46 -1.22 -7.48
N PHE A 123 -4.40 -1.66 -6.65
CA PHE A 123 -5.34 -0.78 -5.95
C PHE A 123 -5.40 -1.10 -4.48
N PHE A 124 -5.61 -0.07 -3.65
CA PHE A 124 -6.21 -0.24 -2.33
C PHE A 124 -7.71 -0.16 -2.44
N GLU A 125 -8.42 -1.03 -1.73
CA GLU A 125 -9.87 -1.07 -1.67
C GLU A 125 -10.33 -1.28 -0.24
N GLN A 126 -11.51 -0.77 0.11
CA GLN A 126 -12.06 -1.00 1.43
C GLN A 126 -12.34 -2.50 1.62
N ALA A 127 -11.87 -3.04 2.74
CA ALA A 127 -12.08 -4.45 3.05
C ALA A 127 -13.58 -4.71 3.29
N GLN A 128 -14.15 -5.63 2.50
CA GLN A 128 -15.49 -6.14 2.71
C GLN A 128 -15.40 -7.44 3.49
N LEU A 129 -16.04 -7.50 4.66
CA LEU A 129 -16.02 -8.68 5.52
C LEU A 129 -17.31 -9.49 5.34
N GLU A 130 -17.15 -10.74 4.91
CA GLU A 130 -18.26 -11.67 4.79
C GLU A 130 -18.19 -12.81 5.82
N LEU A 131 -19.37 -13.30 6.19
CA LEU A 131 -19.52 -14.53 6.96
C LEU A 131 -19.56 -15.70 5.97
N GLY A 132 -18.57 -16.57 6.04
CA GLY A 132 -18.52 -17.80 5.24
C GLY A 132 -18.10 -18.99 6.09
N GLY A 133 -18.42 -20.19 5.61
CA GLY A 133 -17.84 -21.44 6.09
C GLY A 133 -17.06 -22.09 4.96
N GLY A 134 -15.74 -22.09 5.04
CA GLY A 134 -14.89 -22.81 4.11
C GLY A 134 -13.51 -23.09 4.68
N GLU A 135 -12.76 -23.95 4.01
CA GLU A 135 -11.42 -24.38 4.41
C GLU A 135 -10.32 -23.54 3.74
N GLU A 136 -10.50 -22.21 3.60
CA GLU A 136 -9.38 -21.39 3.13
C GLU A 136 -8.35 -21.19 4.23
N ALA A 137 -7.08 -21.22 3.83
CA ALA A 137 -5.98 -21.01 4.75
C ALA A 137 -6.02 -19.60 5.35
N LEU A 138 -5.78 -19.52 6.66
CA LEU A 138 -5.56 -18.29 7.40
C LEU A 138 -4.44 -17.47 6.73
N ASN A 139 -4.67 -16.17 6.53
CA ASN A 139 -3.70 -15.26 5.94
C ASN A 139 -3.30 -14.17 6.95
N ASP A 140 -2.13 -14.35 7.57
CA ASP A 140 -1.54 -13.41 8.53
C ASP A 140 -0.86 -12.20 7.87
N LYS A 141 -0.90 -12.12 6.53
CA LYS A 141 -0.34 -11.03 5.73
C LYS A 141 -1.40 -10.11 5.13
N LEU A 142 -2.68 -10.27 5.46
CA LEU A 142 -3.73 -9.35 5.03
C LEU A 142 -3.46 -7.92 5.51
N GLY A 143 -3.72 -6.93 4.65
CA GLY A 143 -3.51 -5.53 5.00
C GLY A 143 -2.04 -5.14 4.98
N VAL A 144 -1.19 -5.86 4.22
CA VAL A 144 0.26 -5.66 4.19
C VAL A 144 0.80 -5.61 2.76
N VAL A 145 1.67 -4.64 2.49
CA VAL A 145 2.59 -4.64 1.35
C VAL A 145 3.99 -4.92 1.89
N GLU A 146 4.64 -5.99 1.46
CA GLU A 146 6.03 -6.31 1.84
C GLU A 146 6.95 -6.06 0.65
N VAL A 147 8.06 -5.35 0.88
CA VAL A 147 9.15 -5.18 -0.09
C VAL A 147 10.38 -5.86 0.47
N CYS A 148 10.81 -6.96 -0.16
CA CYS A 148 11.99 -7.71 0.21
C CYS A 148 13.11 -7.42 -0.77
N PHE A 149 14.34 -7.29 -0.27
CA PHE A 149 15.49 -7.10 -1.13
C PHE A 149 16.77 -7.71 -0.60
N ARG A 150 17.63 -8.08 -1.55
CA ARG A 150 18.92 -8.72 -1.29
C ARG A 150 19.95 -8.28 -2.34
N GLU A 151 21.20 -8.24 -1.92
CA GLU A 151 22.34 -8.07 -2.82
C GLU A 151 22.38 -9.20 -3.87
N LEU A 152 22.86 -8.87 -5.07
CA LEU A 152 23.03 -9.80 -6.18
C LEU A 152 24.49 -10.24 -6.33
N ASP A 153 24.69 -11.51 -6.69
CA ASP A 153 25.99 -12.03 -7.10
C ASP A 153 26.17 -11.97 -8.62
N LEU A 154 25.09 -12.17 -9.39
CA LEU A 154 25.17 -12.29 -10.84
C LEU A 154 23.90 -11.83 -11.53
N VAL A 155 24.06 -11.28 -12.73
CA VAL A 155 22.97 -10.95 -13.66
C VAL A 155 23.31 -11.51 -15.03
N GLU A 156 22.53 -12.48 -15.51
CA GLU A 156 22.69 -13.08 -16.83
C GLU A 156 21.47 -12.82 -17.71
N ASN A 157 21.61 -13.05 -19.02
CA ASN A 157 20.45 -13.17 -19.90
C ASN A 157 19.65 -14.43 -19.51
N TRP A 158 18.33 -14.31 -19.49
CA TRP A 158 17.46 -15.46 -19.29
C TRP A 158 17.65 -16.44 -20.45
N LYS A 159 18.04 -17.68 -20.16
CA LYS A 159 18.34 -18.71 -21.18
C LYS A 159 17.11 -19.54 -21.57
N GLY A 160 15.96 -19.29 -20.95
CA GLY A 160 14.73 -20.04 -21.20
C GLY A 160 14.81 -21.47 -20.66
N THR A 161 14.19 -22.40 -21.40
CA THR A 161 14.04 -23.82 -21.07
C THR A 161 15.23 -24.41 -20.29
N GLY A 162 14.99 -24.78 -19.03
CA GLY A 162 16.00 -25.29 -18.09
C GLY A 162 16.17 -24.43 -16.83
N THR A 163 15.70 -23.18 -16.84
CA THR A 163 15.55 -22.34 -15.64
C THR A 163 14.25 -22.66 -14.90
N ALA A 164 14.21 -22.39 -13.59
CA ALA A 164 12.97 -22.54 -12.82
C ALA A 164 11.86 -21.63 -13.39
N PRO A 165 10.63 -22.14 -13.59
CA PRO A 165 9.54 -21.34 -14.15
C PRO A 165 9.19 -20.16 -13.24
N LEU A 166 8.63 -19.11 -13.82
CA LEU A 166 8.05 -18.04 -13.01
C LEU A 166 6.87 -18.60 -12.22
N ARG A 167 6.73 -18.14 -10.99
CA ARG A 167 5.62 -18.47 -10.12
C ARG A 167 5.23 -17.28 -9.28
N ASN A 168 3.94 -17.16 -8.99
CA ASN A 168 3.47 -16.36 -7.87
C ASN A 168 3.31 -17.31 -6.67
N ASP A 169 3.66 -16.83 -5.48
CA ASP A 169 3.52 -17.60 -4.23
C ASP A 169 2.46 -16.93 -3.34
N GLY A 170 1.70 -17.72 -2.59
CA GLY A 170 0.65 -17.24 -1.67
C GLY A 170 -0.75 -17.14 -2.29
N PRO A 171 -1.78 -16.87 -1.48
CA PRO A 171 -3.15 -16.69 -1.95
C PRO A 171 -3.27 -15.38 -2.73
N ARG A 172 -4.02 -15.38 -3.84
CA ARG A 172 -4.23 -14.16 -4.62
C ARG A 172 -5.04 -13.13 -3.81
N PRO A 173 -4.76 -11.82 -3.91
CA PRO A 173 -5.55 -10.80 -3.23
C PRO A 173 -7.00 -10.83 -3.71
N VAL A 174 -7.93 -10.74 -2.76
CA VAL A 174 -9.38 -10.81 -2.98
C VAL A 174 -10.04 -9.53 -2.49
N GLU A 175 -11.12 -9.11 -3.17
CA GLU A 175 -11.91 -7.93 -2.81
C GLU A 175 -12.71 -8.16 -1.52
N VAL A 176 -13.21 -9.38 -1.36
CA VAL A 176 -13.99 -9.82 -0.20
C VAL A 176 -13.12 -10.72 0.67
N VAL A 177 -12.95 -10.31 1.93
CA VAL A 177 -12.22 -11.08 2.94
C VAL A 177 -13.22 -11.77 3.84
N ARG A 178 -13.09 -13.08 3.98
CA ARG A 178 -13.92 -13.82 4.92
C ARG A 178 -13.35 -13.74 6.32
N LYS A 179 -14.22 -13.72 7.33
CA LYS A 179 -13.81 -13.57 8.73
C LYS A 179 -12.88 -14.69 9.22
N ASP A 180 -13.04 -15.90 8.67
CA ASP A 180 -12.20 -17.06 8.93
C ASP A 180 -10.79 -16.95 8.33
N MET A 181 -10.54 -16.04 7.40
CA MET A 181 -9.19 -15.78 6.86
C MET A 181 -8.34 -14.86 7.75
N LEU A 182 -8.97 -14.16 8.70
CA LEU A 182 -8.33 -13.15 9.53
C LEU A 182 -7.45 -13.80 10.60
N ALA A 183 -6.13 -13.73 10.43
CA ALA A 183 -5.16 -14.22 11.40
C ALA A 183 -4.14 -13.16 11.83
N GLY A 184 -3.67 -13.32 13.07
CA GLY A 184 -2.53 -12.58 13.61
C GLY A 184 -2.77 -11.08 13.81
N ASP A 185 -1.69 -10.40 14.21
CA ASP A 185 -1.70 -8.96 14.51
C ASP A 185 -1.97 -8.11 13.26
N SER A 186 -1.61 -8.61 12.07
CA SER A 186 -1.86 -7.94 10.79
C SER A 186 -3.34 -7.89 10.41
N ALA A 187 -4.20 -8.74 10.95
CA ALA A 187 -5.65 -8.62 10.74
C ALA A 187 -6.29 -7.55 11.65
N ARG A 188 -5.60 -7.12 12.71
CA ARG A 188 -6.14 -6.14 13.65
C ARG A 188 -6.32 -4.78 12.97
N GLY A 189 -7.53 -4.25 13.11
CA GLY A 189 -7.92 -2.99 12.47
C GLY A 189 -7.91 -3.05 10.95
N LEU A 190 -7.99 -4.23 10.33
CA LEU A 190 -8.10 -4.35 8.87
C LEU A 190 -9.23 -3.44 8.37
N SER A 191 -8.89 -2.59 7.41
CA SER A 191 -9.81 -1.60 6.84
C SER A 191 -9.75 -1.57 5.33
N HIS A 192 -8.64 -2.02 4.76
CA HIS A 192 -8.42 -2.10 3.33
C HIS A 192 -7.77 -3.42 2.97
N VAL A 193 -7.94 -3.84 1.74
CA VAL A 193 -7.20 -4.90 1.05
C VAL A 193 -6.58 -4.37 -0.23
N THR A 194 -5.71 -5.16 -0.84
CA THR A 194 -5.23 -4.90 -2.19
C THR A 194 -6.03 -5.66 -3.24
N ARG A 195 -6.17 -5.05 -4.41
CA ARG A 195 -6.71 -5.69 -5.60
C ARG A 195 -5.71 -5.59 -6.75
N ILE A 196 -5.65 -6.65 -7.56
CA ILE A 196 -4.92 -6.67 -8.82
C ILE A 196 -5.92 -6.49 -9.97
N GLY A 197 -5.82 -5.36 -10.68
CA GLY A 197 -6.76 -4.97 -11.73
C GLY A 197 -6.38 -5.40 -13.14
N GLY A 198 -6.58 -4.49 -14.10
CA GLY A 198 -6.37 -4.74 -15.52
C GLY A 198 -4.90 -4.94 -15.89
N ALA A 199 -4.65 -5.54 -17.05
CA ALA A 199 -3.30 -5.64 -17.60
C ALA A 199 -2.81 -4.28 -18.09
N LEU A 200 -1.64 -3.86 -17.62
CA LEU A 200 -0.95 -2.64 -18.07
C LEU A 200 -0.17 -2.88 -19.37
N ASP A 201 0.27 -4.11 -19.59
CA ASP A 201 1.00 -4.50 -20.78
C ASP A 201 0.64 -5.92 -21.26
N LYS A 202 1.10 -6.23 -22.47
CA LYS A 202 1.05 -7.60 -23.00
C LYS A 202 2.04 -8.48 -22.21
N PRO A 203 1.78 -9.79 -22.07
CA PRO A 203 2.73 -10.70 -21.44
C PRO A 203 4.13 -10.55 -22.05
N ARG A 204 5.15 -10.50 -21.19
CA ARG A 204 6.56 -10.37 -21.59
C ARG A 204 7.38 -11.52 -21.05
N LEU A 205 8.30 -12.00 -21.89
CA LEU A 205 9.33 -12.94 -21.48
C LEU A 205 10.27 -12.26 -20.47
N THR A 206 10.68 -13.01 -19.45
CA THR A 206 11.76 -12.57 -18.57
C THR A 206 13.05 -12.40 -19.36
N ALA A 207 13.63 -11.20 -19.33
CA ALA A 207 14.84 -10.89 -20.11
C ALA A 207 16.13 -11.29 -19.39
N LYS A 208 16.11 -11.27 -18.05
CA LYS A 208 17.30 -11.45 -17.21
C LYS A 208 17.04 -12.47 -16.10
N GLN A 209 18.00 -13.34 -15.90
CA GLN A 209 18.09 -14.16 -14.69
C GLN A 209 19.04 -13.47 -13.71
N VAL A 210 18.67 -13.43 -12.44
CA VAL A 210 19.51 -12.86 -11.39
C VAL A 210 19.78 -13.92 -10.33
N THR A 211 21.01 -13.96 -9.83
CA THR A 211 21.39 -14.84 -8.73
C THR A 211 21.54 -13.98 -7.48
N PRO A 212 20.70 -14.18 -6.45
CA PRO A 212 20.86 -13.49 -5.18
C PRO A 212 22.12 -13.97 -4.48
N LYS A 213 22.80 -13.07 -3.79
CA LYS A 213 23.92 -13.40 -2.92
C LYS A 213 23.41 -14.08 -1.67
N TRP A 214 23.57 -15.40 -1.58
CA TRP A 214 22.94 -16.20 -0.52
C TRP A 214 23.47 -15.88 0.89
N GLU A 215 24.73 -15.46 0.99
CA GLU A 215 25.34 -15.03 2.25
C GLU A 215 24.89 -13.61 2.68
N ALA A 216 24.35 -12.82 1.75
CA ALA A 216 23.84 -11.50 2.09
C ALA A 216 22.49 -11.60 2.80
N PRO A 217 22.27 -10.81 3.86
CA PRO A 217 20.98 -10.76 4.53
C PRO A 217 19.89 -10.26 3.59
N GLU A 218 18.70 -10.86 3.70
CA GLU A 218 17.48 -10.31 3.11
C GLU A 218 16.90 -9.25 4.03
N TYR A 219 16.61 -8.09 3.46
CA TYR A 219 15.99 -6.96 4.16
C TYR A 219 14.54 -6.83 3.72
N THR A 220 13.66 -6.59 4.68
CA THR A 220 12.22 -6.47 4.41
C THR A 220 11.70 -5.14 4.95
N VAL A 221 10.95 -4.41 4.12
CA VAL A 221 10.09 -3.33 4.59
C VAL A 221 8.65 -3.78 4.52
N ARG A 222 7.98 -3.77 5.66
CA ARG A 222 6.59 -4.17 5.82
C ARG A 222 5.71 -2.93 6.03
N PHE A 223 4.87 -2.63 5.06
CA PHE A 223 3.89 -1.55 5.13
C PHE A 223 2.53 -2.11 5.54
N VAL A 224 2.14 -1.86 6.79
CA VAL A 224 0.80 -2.22 7.29
C VAL A 224 -0.15 -1.07 6.95
N TYR A 225 -0.93 -1.23 5.89
CA TYR A 225 -1.74 -0.14 5.34
C TYR A 225 -3.14 -0.14 5.95
N ARG A 226 -3.63 1.03 6.34
CA ARG A 226 -4.87 1.21 7.13
C ARG A 226 -5.55 2.53 6.84
N SER A 227 -6.86 2.59 7.05
CA SER A 227 -7.58 3.86 7.12
C SER A 227 -7.11 4.67 8.32
N ARG A 228 -7.30 6.00 8.25
CA ARG A 228 -7.05 6.90 9.39
C ARG A 228 -7.78 6.45 10.67
N ALA A 229 -9.05 6.07 10.56
CA ALA A 229 -9.85 5.63 11.70
C ALA A 229 -9.30 4.33 12.31
N ALA A 230 -8.87 3.38 11.49
CA ALA A 230 -8.25 2.15 11.94
C ALA A 230 -6.93 2.43 12.67
N LEU A 231 -6.07 3.31 12.14
CA LEU A 231 -4.83 3.71 12.81
C LEU A 231 -5.08 4.32 14.20
N ARG A 232 -6.07 5.21 14.33
CA ARG A 232 -6.48 5.77 15.62
C ARG A 232 -6.94 4.68 16.60
N SER A 233 -7.71 3.70 16.12
CA SER A 233 -8.15 2.57 16.95
C SER A 233 -7.00 1.68 17.45
N LEU A 234 -5.87 1.70 16.73
CA LEU A 234 -4.63 1.02 17.11
C LEU A 234 -3.73 1.88 18.02
N GLY A 235 -4.19 3.09 18.41
CA GLY A 235 -3.42 4.01 19.25
C GLY A 235 -2.33 4.79 18.51
N VAL A 236 -2.38 4.83 17.17
CA VAL A 236 -1.48 5.66 16.38
C VAL A 236 -1.96 7.11 16.44
N GLU A 237 -1.10 7.99 16.95
CA GLU A 237 -1.32 9.43 16.94
C GLU A 237 -1.22 9.96 15.51
N VAL A 238 -2.37 10.14 14.88
CA VAL A 238 -2.47 10.76 13.57
C VAL A 238 -2.47 12.27 13.75
N GLU A 239 -1.36 12.93 13.41
CA GLU A 239 -1.29 14.39 13.34
C GLU A 239 -2.40 14.91 12.41
N GLU A 240 -3.43 15.54 12.98
CA GLU A 240 -4.40 16.28 12.18
C GLU A 240 -3.69 17.41 11.47
N GLU A 241 -4.18 17.81 10.30
CA GLU A 241 -3.79 19.07 9.69
C GLU A 241 -4.07 20.22 10.69
N VAL A 242 -3.04 20.58 11.46
CA VAL A 242 -2.93 21.73 12.38
C VAL A 242 -3.31 23.06 11.69
N ARG A 243 -3.52 23.05 10.37
CA ARG A 243 -4.00 24.18 9.58
C ARG A 243 -5.46 24.59 9.85
N ARG A 244 -6.40 23.68 10.15
CA ARG A 244 -7.82 24.10 10.32
C ARG A 244 -8.08 24.85 11.64
N GLU A 245 -7.35 24.54 12.71
CA GLU A 245 -7.46 25.30 13.96
C GLU A 245 -6.68 26.61 13.93
N ASN A 246 -5.51 26.67 13.28
CA ASN A 246 -4.76 27.92 13.15
C ASN A 246 -5.48 28.93 12.25
N VAL A 247 -6.23 28.50 11.23
CA VAL A 247 -7.10 29.42 10.46
C VAL A 247 -8.25 29.96 11.31
N LYS A 248 -8.83 29.17 12.22
CA LYS A 248 -9.84 29.66 13.17
C LYS A 248 -9.25 30.57 14.27
N LYS A 249 -8.03 30.32 14.74
CA LYS A 249 -7.34 31.17 15.74
C LYS A 249 -6.77 32.46 15.17
N VAL A 250 -6.35 32.48 13.90
CA VAL A 250 -5.96 33.74 13.23
C VAL A 250 -7.18 34.57 12.84
N ALA A 251 -8.33 33.94 12.53
CA ALA A 251 -9.60 34.65 12.34
C ALA A 251 -10.21 35.21 13.64
N SER A 252 -9.76 34.77 14.82
CA SER A 252 -10.25 35.28 16.12
C SER A 252 -9.23 36.12 16.90
N GLY A 253 -8.02 36.32 16.36
CA GLY A 253 -6.92 37.05 17.00
C GLY A 253 -6.64 38.46 16.45
N GLY A 254 -7.60 39.07 15.74
CA GLY A 254 -7.49 40.44 15.23
C GLY A 254 -8.40 41.42 15.97
N CYS A 255 -7.81 42.30 16.78
CA CYS A 255 -8.44 43.50 17.33
C CYS A 255 -9.10 44.34 16.22
N GLY A 256 -10.41 44.60 16.31
CA GLY A 256 -11.08 45.52 15.40
C GLY A 256 -12.59 45.63 15.58
N LEU A 257 -13.00 46.44 16.58
CA LEU A 257 -14.28 47.17 16.70
C LEU A 257 -15.61 46.37 16.86
N PRO A 258 -16.52 46.84 17.73
CA PRO A 258 -17.80 46.18 18.00
C PRO A 258 -18.88 46.65 17.01
N VAL A 259 -19.06 45.95 15.91
CA VAL A 259 -20.22 46.18 15.02
C VAL A 259 -20.85 44.83 14.70
N GLY A 260 -22.10 44.61 15.12
CA GLY A 260 -22.87 43.45 14.66
C GLY A 260 -23.76 42.74 15.66
N ARG A 261 -24.22 43.40 16.73
CA ARG A 261 -25.28 42.88 17.62
C ARG A 261 -26.69 42.91 16.98
N TRP A 262 -26.82 42.76 15.65
CA TRP A 262 -28.02 43.18 14.90
C TRP A 262 -28.55 42.23 13.80
N VAL A 263 -28.31 40.91 13.87
CA VAL A 263 -28.97 39.95 12.94
C VAL A 263 -29.59 38.75 13.67
N LYS A 264 -30.27 38.99 14.80
CA LYS A 264 -31.01 37.95 15.54
C LYS A 264 -32.54 38.13 15.51
N ARG A 265 -33.10 38.84 14.52
CA ARG A 265 -34.54 39.21 14.57
C ARG A 265 -35.41 39.06 13.31
N LEU A 266 -35.00 38.43 12.21
CA LEU A 266 -35.83 38.48 10.98
C LEU A 266 -36.13 37.21 10.18
N PHE A 267 -35.86 36.00 10.67
CA PHE A 267 -36.44 34.79 10.08
C PHE A 267 -36.78 33.82 11.22
N GLY A 268 -38.02 33.64 11.65
CA GLY A 268 -39.21 33.38 10.85
C GLY A 268 -39.62 31.93 11.17
N LYS A 269 -40.32 31.75 12.29
CA LYS A 269 -40.85 30.45 12.72
C LYS A 269 -41.73 29.88 11.60
N LYS A 270 -41.32 28.79 10.96
CA LYS A 270 -42.23 27.95 10.17
C LYS A 270 -42.79 26.86 11.07
N GLU A 271 -44.11 26.92 11.23
CA GLU A 271 -44.92 25.95 11.95
C GLU A 271 -44.82 24.56 11.35
N LYS A 272 -44.78 23.56 12.23
CA LYS A 272 -44.94 22.14 11.90
C LYS A 272 -46.40 21.91 11.50
N LYS A 273 -46.64 21.46 10.26
CA LYS A 273 -47.89 20.77 9.91
C LYS A 273 -47.71 19.28 10.16
N GLU A 274 -48.43 18.76 11.15
CA GLU A 274 -48.70 17.34 11.29
C GLU A 274 -49.55 16.88 10.11
N MET A 275 -49.07 15.90 9.32
CA MET A 275 -49.92 15.11 8.45
C MET A 275 -50.34 13.85 9.20
N ARG A 276 -51.62 13.78 9.58
CA ARG A 276 -52.28 12.52 9.92
C ARG A 276 -52.67 11.84 8.62
N PHE A 277 -52.10 10.66 8.35
CA PHE A 277 -52.65 9.74 7.37
C PHE A 277 -53.72 8.90 8.07
N SER A 278 -54.97 9.08 7.65
CA SER A 278 -56.07 8.19 7.98
C SER A 278 -56.09 7.03 6.99
N GLU A 279 -56.03 5.81 7.49
CA GLU A 279 -56.40 4.59 6.77
C GLU A 279 -57.87 4.67 6.33
N LYS A 280 -58.15 4.23 5.10
CA LYS A 280 -59.47 3.77 4.70
C LYS A 280 -59.35 2.39 4.06
N LYS A 281 -60.15 1.50 4.67
CA LYS A 281 -60.72 0.22 4.23
C LYS A 281 -60.67 -0.09 2.74
#